data_AF-A0A3D5VH57-F1
#
_entry.id   AF-A0A3D5VH57-F1
#
_cell.length_a   1.000
_cell.length_b   1.000
_cell.length_c   1.000
_cell.angle_alpha   90.00
_cell.angle_beta   90.00
_cell.angle_gamma   90.00
#
_symmetry.space_group_name_H-M   'P 1'
#
loop_
_entity.id
_entity.type
_entity.pdbx_description
1 polymer ?
#
loop_
_entity_poly.entity_id
_entity_poly.type
_entity_poly.pdbx_seq_one_letter_code
_entity_poly.pdbx_strand_id
1 'polypeptide(L)'
;MAKFGGKDYNSIRGIRSDCMRKRLRWLSGLLLAAVLFVWAFSYGLGIWTIDWDEPAPFMEGDVKSISYVDGKLVANLDQYRIDYVPIDQMPDHLVKAFVAVEDHRFYKHGGIDLLGLGRAVLINLRTRDIAQGGSSITQQLARNLFLNLDQNMGRKLAEMSIALQLERKYDKNEILEMYINQVNYGAGNWGVARAAAAYFDKDVADLTIGEAALLAGLVQSPNYYAPVKDWELAITRQRYVLGRMAEYGYITPEQAAAEVYQGEN
;
A
#
# COMPACT_ATOMS: atom_id res chain seq x y z
N MET A 1 27.58 35.25 66.15
CA MET A 1 26.69 35.33 64.97
C MET A 1 27.54 35.32 63.71
N ALA A 2 27.45 34.25 62.89
CA ALA A 2 27.61 34.26 61.43
C ALA A 2 27.58 32.81 60.91
N LYS A 3 26.42 32.35 60.42
CA LYS A 3 26.31 31.13 59.61
C LYS A 3 26.77 31.47 58.19
N PHE A 4 27.90 30.93 57.74
CA PHE A 4 28.32 31.04 56.34
C PHE A 4 27.98 29.75 55.57
N GLY A 5 26.93 29.86 54.74
CA GLY A 5 26.76 29.27 53.42
C GLY A 5 27.17 27.81 53.17
N GLY A 6 26.29 26.86 53.53
CA GLY A 6 26.28 25.54 52.89
C GLY A 6 25.80 25.67 51.45
N LYS A 7 26.69 25.57 50.46
CA LYS A 7 26.28 25.41 49.06
C LYS A 7 25.65 24.03 48.91
N ASP A 8 24.41 24.01 48.47
CA ASP A 8 23.59 22.81 48.27
C ASP A 8 24.19 21.91 47.17
N TYR A 9 25.06 20.98 47.58
CA TYR A 9 25.80 20.07 46.68
C TYR A 9 24.87 19.17 45.85
N ASN A 10 23.65 18.91 46.32
CA ASN A 10 22.66 18.08 45.62
C ASN A 10 22.01 18.80 44.42
N SER A 11 21.88 20.14 44.47
CA SER A 11 21.32 20.92 43.35
C SER A 11 22.26 20.93 42.13
N ILE A 12 23.58 21.01 42.38
CA ILE A 12 24.61 21.04 41.33
C ILE A 12 24.76 19.67 40.63
N ARG A 13 24.59 18.55 41.36
CA ARG A 13 24.56 17.20 40.78
C ARG A 13 23.30 16.97 39.93
N GLY A 14 22.13 17.45 40.38
CA GLY A 14 20.87 17.35 39.63
C GLY A 14 20.95 18.08 38.27
N ILE A 15 21.42 19.33 38.28
CA ILE A 15 21.59 20.16 37.08
C ILE A 15 22.60 19.54 36.10
N ARG A 16 23.71 18.98 36.59
CA ARG A 16 24.69 18.25 35.76
C ARG A 16 24.10 16.99 35.12
N SER A 17 23.26 16.24 35.84
CA SER A 17 22.63 15.02 35.31
C SER A 17 21.58 15.30 34.23
N ASP A 18 20.82 16.39 34.35
CA ASP A 18 19.84 16.81 33.35
C ASP A 18 20.47 17.44 32.11
N CYS A 19 21.55 18.22 32.28
CA CYS A 19 22.34 18.73 31.16
C CYS A 19 22.98 17.57 30.37
N MET A 20 23.49 16.56 31.07
CA MET A 20 24.08 15.36 30.46
C MET A 20 23.03 14.51 29.72
N ARG A 21 21.83 14.32 30.29
CA ARG A 21 20.72 13.63 29.60
C ARG A 21 20.22 14.40 28.37
N LYS A 22 20.10 15.73 28.45
CA LYS A 22 19.75 16.57 27.29
C LYS A 22 20.81 16.48 26.21
N ARG A 23 22.09 16.58 26.55
CA ARG A 23 23.22 16.46 25.61
C ARG A 23 23.28 15.08 24.97
N LEU A 24 23.04 14.02 25.74
CA LEU A 24 22.98 12.65 25.24
C LEU A 24 21.80 12.45 24.27
N ARG A 25 20.63 13.04 24.55
CA ARG A 25 19.47 13.06 23.64
C ARG A 25 19.74 13.82 22.33
N TRP A 26 20.44 14.95 22.40
CA TRP A 26 20.86 15.70 21.20
C TRP A 26 21.88 14.93 20.36
N LEU A 27 22.88 14.30 21.01
CA LEU A 27 23.88 13.49 20.32
C LEU A 27 23.27 12.23 19.68
N SER A 28 22.33 11.58 20.35
CA SER A 28 21.59 10.44 19.76
C SER A 28 20.63 10.88 18.64
N GLY A 29 20.03 12.07 18.74
CA GLY A 29 19.26 12.67 17.63
C GLY A 29 20.12 13.00 16.41
N LEU A 30 21.32 13.57 16.61
CA LEU A 30 22.28 13.85 15.54
C LEU A 30 22.82 12.56 14.90
N LEU A 31 23.10 11.53 15.70
CA LEU A 31 23.51 10.22 15.21
C LEU A 31 22.42 9.59 14.34
N LEU A 32 21.15 9.65 14.79
CA LEU A 32 20.01 9.16 14.03
C LEU A 32 19.86 9.92 12.70
N ALA A 33 19.98 11.25 12.72
CA ALA A 33 19.92 12.09 11.52
C ALA A 33 21.07 11.78 10.54
N ALA A 34 22.29 11.56 11.04
CA ALA A 34 23.43 11.17 10.22
C ALA A 34 23.26 9.77 9.60
N VAL A 35 22.72 8.81 10.35
CA VAL A 35 22.38 7.47 9.83
C VAL A 35 21.32 7.56 8.75
N LEU A 36 20.24 8.34 8.97
CA LEU A 36 19.20 8.58 7.99
C LEU A 36 19.73 9.30 6.74
N PHE A 37 20.65 10.26 6.90
CA PHE A 37 21.29 10.96 5.79
C PHE A 37 22.19 10.03 4.98
N VAL A 38 23.03 9.22 5.62
CA VAL A 38 23.87 8.23 4.93
C VAL A 38 22.99 7.21 4.20
N TRP A 39 21.88 6.78 4.81
CA TRP A 39 20.87 5.94 4.17
C TRP A 39 20.21 6.61 2.95
N ALA A 40 19.82 7.88 3.06
CA ALA A 40 19.23 8.63 1.97
C ALA A 40 20.25 8.91 0.85
N PHE A 41 21.51 9.12 1.19
CA PHE A 41 22.61 9.37 0.25
C PHE A 41 23.04 8.09 -0.49
N SER A 42 23.16 6.96 0.22
CA SER A 42 23.41 5.65 -0.40
C SER A 42 22.25 5.22 -1.28
N TYR A 43 21.00 5.53 -0.87
CA TYR A 43 19.82 5.38 -1.71
C TYR A 43 19.88 6.27 -2.96
N GLY A 44 20.30 7.53 -2.83
CA GLY A 44 20.49 8.45 -3.96
C GLY A 44 21.52 7.95 -4.99
N LEU A 45 22.60 7.30 -4.53
CA LEU A 45 23.60 6.69 -5.42
C LEU A 45 23.05 5.48 -6.16
N GLY A 46 22.32 4.58 -5.48
CA GLY A 46 21.68 3.43 -6.13
C GLY A 46 20.57 3.83 -7.10
N ILE A 47 19.87 4.93 -6.81
CA ILE A 47 18.88 5.56 -7.69
C ILE A 47 19.53 6.13 -8.97
N TRP A 48 20.76 6.65 -8.87
CA TRP A 48 21.43 7.27 -10.02
C TRP A 48 21.85 6.25 -11.09
N THR A 49 22.06 4.99 -10.71
CA THR A 49 22.41 3.90 -11.63
C THR A 49 21.19 3.23 -12.28
N ILE A 50 19.98 3.72 -12.00
CA ILE A 50 18.73 3.17 -12.50
C ILE A 50 18.51 3.59 -13.95
N ASP A 51 18.19 2.61 -14.80
CA ASP A 51 17.54 2.90 -16.07
C ASP A 51 16.13 3.44 -15.77
N TRP A 52 15.92 4.72 -16.06
CA TRP A 52 14.65 5.40 -15.74
C TRP A 52 13.60 5.20 -16.82
N ASP A 53 13.99 4.70 -17.99
CA ASP A 53 13.14 4.61 -19.17
C ASP A 53 12.52 3.21 -19.29
N GLU A 54 13.15 2.20 -18.68
CA GLU A 54 12.68 0.82 -18.68
C GLU A 54 12.46 0.25 -17.25
N PRO A 55 11.19 0.07 -16.82
CA PRO A 55 10.89 -0.63 -15.58
C PRO A 55 11.29 -2.10 -15.72
N ALA A 56 12.41 -2.44 -15.08
CA ALA A 56 13.02 -3.77 -15.10
C ALA A 56 12.97 -4.44 -13.72
N PRO A 57 13.04 -5.78 -13.65
CA PRO A 57 13.24 -6.47 -12.39
C PRO A 57 14.57 -6.05 -11.76
N PHE A 58 14.48 -5.39 -10.59
CA PHE A 58 15.65 -4.97 -9.80
C PHE A 58 16.29 -6.10 -9.01
N MET A 59 15.53 -7.16 -8.80
CA MET A 59 15.92 -8.34 -8.07
C MET A 59 15.45 -9.54 -8.88
N GLU A 60 16.29 -10.56 -8.99
CA GLU A 60 15.94 -11.80 -9.68
C GLU A 60 14.93 -12.61 -8.85
N GLY A 61 13.83 -13.04 -9.47
CA GLY A 61 12.95 -14.11 -8.98
C GLY A 61 11.45 -13.93 -9.27
N ASP A 62 10.67 -14.94 -8.82
CA ASP A 62 9.22 -15.27 -8.89
C ASP A 62 8.44 -14.97 -10.17
N VAL A 63 8.71 -13.84 -10.81
CA VAL A 63 8.18 -13.45 -12.11
C VAL A 63 8.96 -14.22 -13.17
N LYS A 64 8.31 -15.22 -13.76
CA LYS A 64 8.90 -16.03 -14.84
C LYS A 64 8.89 -15.29 -16.17
N SER A 65 7.92 -14.39 -16.37
CA SER A 65 7.80 -13.57 -17.58
C SER A 65 7.03 -12.28 -17.35
N ILE A 66 7.42 -11.24 -18.08
CA ILE A 66 6.64 -10.01 -18.29
C ILE A 66 6.11 -10.05 -19.72
N SER A 67 4.81 -9.85 -19.89
CA SER A 67 4.13 -9.77 -21.18
C SER A 67 3.50 -8.38 -21.35
N TYR A 68 3.17 -8.05 -22.59
CA TYR A 68 2.40 -6.85 -22.92
C TYR A 68 1.02 -7.24 -23.45
N VAL A 69 -0.02 -6.65 -22.88
CA VAL A 69 -1.40 -6.69 -23.38
C VAL A 69 -1.80 -5.25 -23.66
N ASP A 70 -2.06 -4.91 -24.92
CA ASP A 70 -2.40 -3.53 -25.33
C ASP A 70 -1.45 -2.45 -24.80
N GLY A 71 -0.15 -2.75 -24.79
CA GLY A 71 0.90 -1.85 -24.29
C GLY A 71 1.00 -1.77 -22.77
N LYS A 72 0.23 -2.58 -22.03
CA LYS A 72 0.23 -2.68 -20.56
C LYS A 72 1.04 -3.88 -20.11
N LEU A 73 1.77 -3.73 -19.01
CA LEU A 73 2.60 -4.79 -18.44
C LEU A 73 1.74 -5.79 -17.66
N VAL A 74 1.96 -7.08 -17.90
CA VAL A 74 1.34 -8.17 -17.12
C VAL A 74 2.40 -9.23 -16.81
N ALA A 75 2.64 -9.51 -15.52
CA ALA A 75 3.55 -10.57 -15.11
C ALA A 75 2.84 -11.93 -15.09
N ASN A 76 3.55 -12.97 -15.53
CA ASN A 76 3.09 -14.36 -15.46
C ASN A 76 1.73 -14.59 -16.15
N LEU A 77 1.42 -13.84 -17.22
CA LEU A 77 0.14 -13.82 -17.95
C LEU A 77 -0.43 -15.24 -18.17
N ASP A 78 0.35 -16.11 -18.81
CA ASP A 78 -0.08 -17.49 -19.12
C ASP A 78 -0.15 -18.39 -17.90
N GLN A 79 0.80 -18.24 -16.96
CA GLN A 79 0.86 -19.06 -15.76
C GLN A 79 -0.35 -18.81 -14.86
N TYR A 80 -0.76 -17.55 -14.71
CA TYR A 80 -1.90 -17.16 -13.90
C TYR A 80 -3.21 -17.08 -14.67
N ARG A 81 -3.17 -17.24 -16.00
CA ARG A 81 -4.35 -17.16 -16.89
C ARG A 81 -5.11 -15.85 -16.66
N ILE A 82 -4.40 -14.73 -16.70
CA ILE A 82 -4.99 -13.42 -16.50
C ILE A 82 -5.79 -13.06 -17.77
N ASP A 83 -7.12 -12.98 -17.60
CA ASP A 83 -8.02 -12.41 -18.60
C ASP A 83 -8.05 -10.89 -18.40
N TYR A 84 -7.38 -10.17 -19.30
CA TYR A 84 -7.16 -8.72 -19.16
C TYR A 84 -8.42 -7.93 -19.53
N VAL A 85 -8.83 -7.00 -18.67
CA VAL A 85 -10.01 -6.15 -18.85
C VAL A 85 -9.56 -4.69 -18.89
N PRO A 86 -9.80 -3.97 -19.99
CA PRO A 86 -9.58 -2.53 -20.07
C PRO A 86 -10.39 -1.76 -19.01
N ILE A 87 -9.84 -0.67 -18.48
CA ILE A 87 -10.46 0.10 -17.40
C ILE A 87 -11.80 0.74 -17.79
N ASP A 88 -12.01 1.01 -19.08
CA ASP A 88 -13.27 1.54 -19.60
C ASP A 88 -14.40 0.50 -19.63
N GLN A 89 -14.07 -0.79 -19.50
CA GLN A 89 -15.01 -1.89 -19.31
C GLN A 89 -15.23 -2.22 -17.84
N MET A 90 -14.49 -1.58 -16.93
CA MET A 90 -14.71 -1.71 -15.49
C MET A 90 -15.75 -0.70 -15.02
N PRO A 91 -16.69 -1.10 -14.15
CA PRO A 91 -17.63 -0.14 -13.59
C PRO A 91 -16.90 0.83 -12.67
N ASP A 92 -17.27 2.10 -12.72
CA ASP A 92 -16.59 3.18 -11.97
C ASP A 92 -16.54 2.94 -10.45
N HIS A 93 -17.55 2.28 -9.89
CA HIS A 93 -17.56 1.95 -8.46
C HIS A 93 -16.49 0.90 -8.08
N LEU A 94 -16.08 0.01 -9.01
CA LEU A 94 -14.97 -0.93 -8.80
C LEU A 94 -13.65 -0.17 -8.67
N VAL A 95 -13.38 0.71 -9.63
CA VAL A 95 -12.19 1.56 -9.64
C VAL A 95 -12.12 2.39 -8.35
N LYS A 96 -13.25 2.99 -7.94
CA LYS A 96 -13.36 3.77 -6.71
C LYS A 96 -13.20 2.93 -5.44
N ALA A 97 -13.67 1.68 -5.41
CA ALA A 97 -13.49 0.79 -4.26
C ALA A 97 -11.99 0.54 -3.99
N PHE A 98 -11.24 0.22 -5.04
CA PHE A 98 -9.79 0.04 -4.99
C PHE A 98 -9.07 1.29 -4.50
N VAL A 99 -9.38 2.45 -5.08
CA VAL A 99 -8.81 3.73 -4.65
C VAL A 99 -9.18 4.01 -3.20
N ALA A 100 -10.42 3.79 -2.76
CA ALA A 100 -10.84 4.09 -1.39
C ALA A 100 -10.06 3.31 -0.32
N VAL A 101 -9.85 2.01 -0.56
CA VAL A 101 -9.27 1.10 0.44
C VAL A 101 -7.74 1.04 0.37
N GLU A 102 -7.16 1.01 -0.82
CA GLU A 102 -5.71 0.85 -0.99
C GLU A 102 -4.99 2.20 -0.97
N ASP A 103 -5.54 3.22 -1.63
CA ASP A 103 -4.84 4.49 -1.84
C ASP A 103 -5.79 5.66 -2.18
N HIS A 104 -6.50 6.20 -1.19
CA HIS A 104 -7.53 7.24 -1.41
C HIS A 104 -7.02 8.54 -2.05
N ARG A 105 -5.70 8.73 -2.10
CA ARG A 105 -5.05 9.88 -2.74
C ARG A 105 -4.31 9.50 -4.00
N PHE A 106 -4.53 8.32 -4.55
CA PHE A 106 -3.86 7.79 -5.74
C PHE A 106 -3.68 8.81 -6.85
N TYR A 107 -4.75 9.55 -7.21
CA TYR A 107 -4.72 10.58 -8.26
C TYR A 107 -4.04 11.91 -7.86
N LYS A 108 -3.58 12.05 -6.62
CA LYS A 108 -3.04 13.28 -6.01
C LYS A 108 -1.56 13.19 -5.61
N HIS A 109 -0.89 12.08 -5.91
CA HIS A 109 0.55 11.91 -5.71
C HIS A 109 1.15 11.10 -6.86
N GLY A 110 2.48 11.05 -6.97
CA GLY A 110 3.17 10.18 -7.95
C GLY A 110 3.32 8.75 -7.44
N GLY A 111 4.40 8.05 -7.79
CA GLY A 111 4.58 6.65 -7.37
C GLY A 111 4.63 6.41 -5.87
N ILE A 112 4.84 7.44 -5.05
CA ILE A 112 4.94 7.34 -3.59
C ILE A 112 4.07 8.42 -2.94
N ASP A 113 3.20 8.05 -2.01
CA ASP A 113 2.45 9.02 -1.20
C ASP A 113 3.22 9.39 0.09
N LEU A 114 4.07 10.41 0.00
CA LEU A 114 4.82 10.90 1.17
C LEU A 114 3.91 11.43 2.29
N LEU A 115 2.81 12.10 1.92
CA LEU A 115 1.86 12.66 2.88
C LEU A 115 1.01 11.55 3.53
N GLY A 116 0.60 10.55 2.75
CA GLY A 116 -0.09 9.35 3.24
C GLY A 116 0.79 8.52 4.16
N LEU A 117 2.04 8.30 3.79
CA LEU A 117 3.03 7.60 4.62
C LEU A 117 3.23 8.31 5.96
N GLY A 118 3.43 9.63 5.95
CA GLY A 118 3.57 10.41 7.19
C GLY A 118 2.33 10.32 8.09
N ARG A 119 1.14 10.35 7.50
CA ARG A 119 -0.13 10.19 8.23
C ARG A 119 -0.27 8.79 8.81
N ALA A 120 0.03 7.75 8.04
CA ALA A 120 -0.05 6.36 8.48
C ALA A 120 0.90 6.10 9.66
N VAL A 121 2.14 6.62 9.60
CA VAL A 121 3.10 6.55 10.72
C VAL A 121 2.52 7.23 11.98
N LEU A 122 1.96 8.43 11.86
CA LEU A 122 1.38 9.13 13.01
C LEU A 122 0.20 8.37 13.62
N ILE A 123 -0.69 7.81 12.79
CA ILE A 123 -1.84 7.02 13.24
C ILE A 123 -1.38 5.76 13.94
N ASN A 124 -0.49 4.98 13.31
CA ASN A 124 -0.01 3.72 13.87
C ASN A 124 0.75 3.93 15.20
N LEU A 125 1.47 5.05 15.36
CA LEU A 125 2.09 5.42 16.64
C LEU A 125 1.07 5.76 17.73
N ARG A 126 -0.05 6.41 17.36
CA ARG A 126 -1.12 6.76 18.30
C ARG A 126 -1.93 5.55 18.73
N THR A 127 -2.26 4.65 17.80
CA THR A 127 -3.04 3.44 18.06
C THR A 127 -2.19 2.31 18.65
N ARG A 128 -0.85 2.39 18.52
CA ARG A 128 0.09 1.31 18.83
C ARG A 128 -0.24 0.01 18.06
N ASP A 129 -0.84 0.17 16.89
CA ASP A 129 -1.27 -0.93 16.02
C ASP A 129 -1.10 -0.52 14.54
N ILE A 130 -0.99 -1.49 13.63
CA ILE A 130 -0.87 -1.25 12.19
C ILE A 130 -2.29 -1.05 11.62
N ALA A 131 -2.84 0.14 11.83
CA ALA A 131 -4.19 0.49 11.40
C ALA A 131 -4.25 0.94 9.93
N GLN A 132 -3.17 1.50 9.39
CA GLN A 132 -3.07 1.92 8.00
C GLN A 132 -1.79 1.42 7.33
N GLY A 133 -1.94 0.88 6.12
CA GLY A 133 -0.83 0.63 5.20
C GLY A 133 -0.26 1.94 4.64
N GLY A 134 1.03 1.95 4.35
CA GLY A 134 1.74 3.13 3.83
C GLY A 134 2.22 3.01 2.38
N SER A 135 1.78 1.99 1.64
CA SER A 135 2.21 1.78 0.25
C SER A 135 1.14 2.28 -0.73
N SER A 136 1.54 2.98 -1.79
CA SER A 136 0.66 3.39 -2.88
C SER A 136 0.28 2.20 -3.77
N ILE A 137 -0.79 2.33 -4.55
CA ILE A 137 -1.16 1.33 -5.57
C ILE A 137 0.01 1.07 -6.52
N THR A 138 0.72 2.11 -6.96
CA THR A 138 1.88 1.97 -7.86
C THR A 138 3.02 1.17 -7.25
N GLN A 139 3.30 1.34 -5.95
CA GLN A 139 4.29 0.52 -5.24
C GLN A 139 3.86 -0.95 -5.16
N GLN A 140 2.57 -1.18 -4.95
CA GLN A 140 2.04 -2.54 -4.93
C GLN A 140 2.06 -3.18 -6.33
N LEU A 141 1.76 -2.42 -7.38
CA LEU A 141 1.91 -2.87 -8.76
C LEU A 141 3.37 -3.21 -9.08
N ALA A 142 4.31 -2.32 -8.73
CA ALA A 142 5.75 -2.57 -8.88
C ALA A 142 6.19 -3.87 -8.20
N ARG A 143 5.70 -4.11 -6.97
CA ARG A 143 5.95 -5.36 -6.26
C ARG A 143 5.42 -6.57 -7.04
N ASN A 144 4.16 -6.51 -7.49
CA ASN A 144 3.51 -7.63 -8.16
C ASN A 144 4.09 -7.92 -9.56
N LEU A 145 4.58 -6.88 -10.25
CA LEU A 145 5.19 -7.03 -11.57
C LEU A 145 6.61 -7.58 -11.51
N PHE A 146 7.44 -7.14 -10.56
CA PHE A 146 8.89 -7.24 -10.72
C PHE A 146 9.66 -7.81 -9.52
N LEU A 147 9.00 -8.08 -8.38
CA LEU A 147 9.71 -8.36 -7.13
C LEU A 147 9.12 -9.54 -6.35
N ASN A 148 10.00 -10.31 -5.71
CA ASN A 148 9.63 -11.45 -4.88
C ASN A 148 8.97 -11.03 -3.57
N LEU A 149 8.37 -12.00 -2.87
CA LEU A 149 7.74 -11.77 -1.57
C LEU A 149 8.72 -11.54 -0.41
N ASP A 150 10.03 -11.72 -0.61
CA ASP A 150 11.05 -11.59 0.43
C ASP A 150 11.13 -10.17 1.02
N GLN A 151 10.79 -10.04 2.30
CA GLN A 151 10.66 -8.76 2.99
C GLN A 151 12.00 -8.24 3.51
N ASN A 152 12.95 -7.95 2.63
CA ASN A 152 14.15 -7.18 3.02
C ASN A 152 14.00 -5.69 2.66
N MET A 153 14.76 -4.82 3.35
CA MET A 153 14.69 -3.37 3.10
C MET A 153 15.10 -2.99 1.67
N GLY A 154 15.99 -3.78 1.04
CA GLY A 154 16.41 -3.58 -0.34
C GLY A 154 15.24 -3.70 -1.33
N ARG A 155 14.35 -4.67 -1.13
CA ARG A 155 13.13 -4.82 -1.94
C ARG A 155 12.23 -3.59 -1.82
N LYS A 156 12.06 -3.05 -0.60
CA LYS A 156 11.19 -1.88 -0.43
C LYS A 156 11.70 -0.66 -1.21
N LEU A 157 13.02 -0.52 -1.29
CA LEU A 157 13.67 0.50 -2.08
C LEU A 157 13.49 0.27 -3.59
N ALA A 158 13.54 -0.99 -4.05
CA ALA A 158 13.23 -1.36 -5.42
C ALA A 158 11.76 -1.11 -5.79
N GLU A 159 10.80 -1.41 -4.90
CA GLU A 159 9.38 -1.08 -5.12
C GLU A 159 9.20 0.43 -5.36
N MET A 160 9.89 1.24 -4.56
CA MET A 160 9.84 2.70 -4.68
C MET A 160 10.43 3.19 -6.01
N SER A 161 11.58 2.67 -6.44
CA SER A 161 12.21 3.10 -7.68
C SER A 161 11.41 2.69 -8.92
N ILE A 162 10.91 1.45 -8.96
CA ILE A 162 10.07 0.96 -10.06
C ILE A 162 8.76 1.73 -10.09
N ALA A 163 8.13 2.01 -8.94
CA ALA A 163 6.90 2.80 -8.90
C ALA A 163 7.10 4.20 -9.50
N LEU A 164 8.25 4.83 -9.26
CA LEU A 164 8.57 6.12 -9.88
C LEU A 164 8.76 6.01 -11.40
N GLN A 165 9.33 4.92 -11.91
CA GLN A 165 9.45 4.68 -13.35
C GLN A 165 8.10 4.42 -14.01
N LEU A 166 7.25 3.60 -13.39
CA LEU A 166 5.89 3.33 -13.86
C LEU A 166 5.10 4.63 -14.01
N GLU A 167 5.20 5.56 -13.05
CA GLU A 167 4.50 6.85 -13.08
C GLU A 167 5.06 7.87 -14.07
N ARG A 168 6.26 7.63 -14.60
CA ARG A 168 6.80 8.42 -15.70
C ARG A 168 6.33 7.91 -17.06
N LYS A 169 6.07 6.60 -17.16
CA LYS A 169 5.75 5.92 -18.42
C LYS A 169 4.25 5.74 -18.66
N TYR A 170 3.49 5.55 -17.59
CA TYR A 170 2.06 5.25 -17.64
C TYR A 170 1.28 6.29 -16.84
N ASP A 171 0.08 6.62 -17.31
CA ASP A 171 -0.83 7.46 -16.56
C ASP A 171 -1.51 6.69 -15.41
N LYS A 172 -2.26 7.43 -14.58
CA LYS A 172 -2.90 6.87 -13.38
C LYS A 172 -3.93 5.79 -13.71
N ASN A 173 -4.70 5.95 -14.78
CA ASN A 173 -5.70 4.96 -15.16
C ASN A 173 -5.03 3.70 -15.66
N GLU A 174 -3.97 3.82 -16.46
CA GLU A 174 -3.19 2.68 -16.94
C GLU A 174 -2.52 1.91 -15.79
N ILE A 175 -1.99 2.61 -14.79
CA ILE A 175 -1.43 1.99 -13.57
C ILE A 175 -2.51 1.23 -12.80
N LEU A 176 -3.68 1.84 -12.62
CA LEU A 176 -4.77 1.22 -11.87
C LEU A 176 -5.36 0.02 -12.62
N GLU A 177 -5.46 0.10 -13.94
CA GLU A 177 -5.86 -0.98 -14.83
C GLU A 177 -4.92 -2.19 -14.70
N MET A 178 -3.60 -1.96 -14.83
CA MET A 178 -2.60 -3.01 -14.63
C MET A 178 -2.71 -3.63 -13.24
N TYR A 179 -2.88 -2.79 -12.21
CA TYR A 179 -2.99 -3.27 -10.84
C TYR A 179 -4.21 -4.18 -10.64
N ILE A 180 -5.41 -3.74 -11.03
CA ILE A 180 -6.66 -4.50 -10.86
C ILE A 180 -6.63 -5.80 -11.66
N ASN A 181 -6.04 -5.81 -12.86
CA ASN A 181 -5.93 -7.03 -13.66
C ASN A 181 -4.90 -8.03 -13.14
N GLN A 182 -4.02 -7.64 -12.22
CA GLN A 182 -2.87 -8.47 -11.86
C GLN A 182 -2.85 -8.90 -10.39
N VAL A 183 -3.57 -8.21 -9.51
CA VAL A 183 -3.60 -8.59 -8.09
C VAL A 183 -4.22 -9.97 -7.89
N ASN A 184 -3.79 -10.63 -6.81
CA ASN A 184 -4.37 -11.88 -6.35
C ASN A 184 -5.59 -11.57 -5.47
N TYR A 185 -6.74 -12.16 -5.80
CA TYR A 185 -7.99 -12.04 -5.06
C TYR A 185 -8.24 -13.20 -4.10
N GLY A 186 -7.32 -14.16 -4.01
CA GLY A 186 -7.40 -15.32 -3.14
C GLY A 186 -7.89 -16.55 -3.88
N ALA A 187 -7.75 -17.73 -3.25
CA ALA A 187 -8.17 -19.02 -3.81
C ALA A 187 -7.64 -19.33 -5.24
N GLY A 188 -6.51 -18.72 -5.63
CA GLY A 188 -5.92 -18.88 -6.97
C GLY A 188 -6.55 -17.99 -8.06
N ASN A 189 -7.40 -17.03 -7.68
CA ASN A 189 -7.99 -16.07 -8.60
C ASN A 189 -7.04 -14.88 -8.78
N TRP A 190 -6.32 -14.85 -9.89
CA TRP A 190 -5.48 -13.73 -10.30
C TRP A 190 -6.21 -12.91 -11.35
N GLY A 191 -6.26 -11.59 -11.13
CA GLY A 191 -6.99 -10.66 -12.00
C GLY A 191 -8.50 -10.61 -11.76
N VAL A 192 -9.06 -9.44 -12.01
CA VAL A 192 -10.45 -9.12 -11.63
C VAL A 192 -11.49 -9.94 -12.40
N ALA A 193 -11.28 -10.22 -13.69
CA ALA A 193 -12.20 -11.03 -14.49
C ALA A 193 -12.39 -12.42 -13.90
N ARG A 194 -11.26 -13.07 -13.59
CA ARG A 194 -11.26 -14.40 -12.98
C ARG A 194 -11.91 -14.39 -11.60
N ALA A 195 -11.67 -13.34 -10.81
CA ALA A 195 -12.29 -13.20 -9.49
C ALA A 195 -13.81 -12.95 -9.56
N ALA A 196 -14.27 -12.12 -10.49
CA ALA A 196 -15.70 -11.85 -10.72
C ALA A 196 -16.45 -13.12 -11.12
N ALA A 197 -15.91 -13.87 -12.09
CA ALA A 197 -16.47 -15.15 -12.50
C ALA A 197 -16.44 -16.19 -11.36
N ALA A 198 -15.32 -16.29 -10.64
CA ALA A 198 -15.16 -17.31 -9.60
C ALA A 198 -16.02 -17.09 -8.35
N TYR A 199 -16.25 -15.83 -7.95
CA TYR A 199 -16.99 -15.51 -6.73
C TYR A 199 -18.45 -15.17 -6.96
N PHE A 200 -18.81 -14.68 -8.15
CA PHE A 200 -20.17 -14.17 -8.41
C PHE A 200 -20.81 -14.68 -9.70
N ASP A 201 -20.09 -15.47 -10.51
CA ASP A 201 -20.55 -15.92 -11.85
C ASP A 201 -20.97 -14.75 -12.75
N LYS A 202 -20.16 -13.67 -12.76
CA LYS A 202 -20.44 -12.42 -13.47
C LYS A 202 -19.25 -11.93 -14.29
N ASP A 203 -19.58 -11.19 -15.34
CA ASP A 203 -18.64 -10.32 -16.02
C ASP A 203 -18.29 -9.11 -15.15
N VAL A 204 -17.09 -8.54 -15.34
CA VAL A 204 -16.58 -7.41 -14.55
C VAL A 204 -17.49 -6.19 -14.64
N ALA A 205 -18.08 -5.95 -15.82
CA ALA A 205 -18.99 -4.84 -16.07
C ALA A 205 -20.28 -4.90 -15.22
N ASP A 206 -20.69 -6.10 -14.79
CA ASP A 206 -21.93 -6.36 -14.08
C ASP A 206 -21.76 -6.47 -12.56
N LEU A 207 -20.54 -6.19 -12.07
CA LEU A 207 -20.30 -6.12 -10.63
C LEU A 207 -21.15 -5.01 -10.00
N THR A 208 -21.67 -5.31 -8.82
CA THR A 208 -22.35 -4.35 -7.95
C THR A 208 -21.35 -3.63 -7.04
N ILE A 209 -21.80 -2.58 -6.35
CA ILE A 209 -20.97 -1.84 -5.38
C ILE A 209 -20.49 -2.80 -4.27
N GLY A 210 -21.39 -3.65 -3.75
CA GLY A 210 -21.06 -4.65 -2.75
C GLY A 210 -19.99 -5.64 -3.23
N GLU A 211 -20.16 -6.20 -4.43
CA GLU A 211 -19.21 -7.16 -5.01
C GLU A 211 -17.84 -6.53 -5.27
N ALA A 212 -17.82 -5.33 -5.85
CA ALA A 212 -16.60 -4.56 -6.03
C ALA A 212 -15.88 -4.26 -4.71
N ALA A 213 -16.63 -3.87 -3.67
CA ALA A 213 -16.07 -3.63 -2.35
C ALA A 213 -15.51 -4.91 -1.71
N LEU A 214 -16.14 -6.06 -1.94
CA LEU A 214 -15.64 -7.36 -1.49
C LEU A 214 -14.30 -7.64 -2.17
N LEU A 215 -14.25 -7.60 -3.50
CA LEU A 215 -13.03 -7.86 -4.29
C LEU A 215 -11.87 -6.94 -3.91
N ALA A 216 -12.11 -5.63 -3.82
CA ALA A 216 -11.09 -4.67 -3.40
C ALA A 216 -10.58 -4.96 -1.97
N GLY A 217 -11.46 -5.45 -1.09
CA GLY A 217 -11.10 -5.83 0.28
C GLY A 217 -10.16 -7.03 0.36
N LEU A 218 -10.25 -7.98 -0.59
CA LEU A 218 -9.48 -9.23 -0.57
C LEU A 218 -7.97 -8.99 -0.74
N VAL A 219 -7.59 -8.01 -1.57
CA VAL A 219 -6.22 -7.82 -2.04
C VAL A 219 -5.21 -7.57 -0.91
N GLN A 220 -5.64 -6.99 0.21
CA GLN A 220 -4.78 -6.77 1.38
C GLN A 220 -4.20 -8.09 1.94
N SER A 221 -5.01 -9.14 1.99
CA SER A 221 -4.60 -10.46 2.48
C SER A 221 -5.44 -11.54 1.82
N PRO A 222 -5.14 -11.88 0.55
CA PRO A 222 -6.07 -12.62 -0.30
C PRO A 222 -6.41 -14.00 0.25
N ASN A 223 -5.43 -14.70 0.81
CA ASN A 223 -5.63 -16.03 1.40
C ASN A 223 -6.25 -15.98 2.81
N TYR A 224 -6.33 -14.82 3.45
CA TYR A 224 -6.95 -14.67 4.76
C TYR A 224 -8.42 -14.26 4.63
N TYR A 225 -8.72 -13.32 3.74
CA TYR A 225 -10.06 -12.79 3.53
C TYR A 225 -10.87 -13.51 2.44
N ALA A 226 -10.31 -14.50 1.74
CA ALA A 226 -11.04 -15.23 0.70
C ALA A 226 -12.41 -15.74 1.21
N PRO A 227 -13.53 -15.44 0.52
CA PRO A 227 -14.87 -15.84 0.95
C PRO A 227 -15.03 -17.34 1.19
N VAL A 228 -14.34 -18.15 0.37
CA VAL A 228 -14.34 -19.63 0.46
C VAL A 228 -13.64 -20.18 1.72
N LYS A 229 -12.86 -19.34 2.41
CA LYS A 229 -12.14 -19.71 3.63
C LYS A 229 -12.88 -19.27 4.87
N ASP A 230 -13.29 -18.00 4.90
CA ASP A 230 -14.01 -17.41 6.02
C ASP A 230 -14.90 -16.27 5.51
N TRP A 231 -16.18 -16.57 5.39
CA TRP A 231 -17.19 -15.62 4.92
C TRP A 231 -17.35 -14.43 5.85
N GLU A 232 -17.35 -14.63 7.17
CA GLU A 232 -17.55 -13.55 8.13
C GLU A 232 -16.40 -12.54 8.10
N LEU A 233 -15.16 -13.03 7.95
CA LEU A 233 -13.99 -12.17 7.76
C LEU A 233 -14.05 -11.42 6.43
N ALA A 234 -14.47 -12.08 5.36
CA ALA A 234 -14.63 -11.45 4.04
C ALA A 234 -15.66 -10.30 4.10
N ILE A 235 -16.82 -10.52 4.72
CA ILE A 235 -17.86 -9.50 4.87
C ILE A 235 -17.43 -8.39 5.83
N THR A 236 -16.70 -8.70 6.89
CA THR A 236 -16.12 -7.68 7.76
C THR A 236 -15.18 -6.76 6.98
N ARG A 237 -14.36 -7.34 6.10
CA ARG A 237 -13.47 -6.58 5.22
C ARG A 237 -14.24 -5.79 4.16
N GLN A 238 -15.30 -6.35 3.58
CA GLN A 238 -16.20 -5.66 2.65
C GLN A 238 -16.81 -4.41 3.29
N ARG A 239 -17.38 -4.54 4.51
CA ARG A 239 -17.95 -3.41 5.26
C ARG A 239 -16.93 -2.30 5.48
N TYR A 240 -15.67 -2.67 5.76
CA TYR A 240 -14.59 -1.70 5.86
C TYR A 240 -14.43 -0.95 4.53
N VAL A 241 -14.35 -1.63 3.39
CA VAL A 241 -14.23 -0.96 2.07
C VAL A 241 -15.42 -0.04 1.79
N LEU A 242 -16.65 -0.52 1.99
CA LEU A 242 -17.88 0.28 1.79
C LEU A 242 -17.88 1.54 2.67
N GLY A 243 -17.46 1.41 3.94
CA GLY A 243 -17.31 2.55 4.84
C GLY A 243 -16.29 3.57 4.34
N ARG A 244 -15.17 3.12 3.75
CA ARG A 244 -14.14 3.99 3.15
C ARG A 244 -14.64 4.67 1.88
N MET A 245 -15.40 3.97 1.05
CA MET A 245 -16.05 4.56 -0.12
C MET A 245 -17.04 5.66 0.29
N ALA A 246 -17.81 5.46 1.35
CA ALA A 246 -18.71 6.48 1.88
C ALA A 246 -17.94 7.66 2.50
N GLU A 247 -16.89 7.40 3.30
CA GLU A 247 -16.04 8.43 3.90
C GLU A 247 -15.44 9.38 2.85
N TYR A 248 -15.09 8.85 1.69
CA TYR A 248 -14.53 9.61 0.57
C TYR A 248 -15.54 10.11 -0.45
N GLY A 249 -16.84 9.92 -0.18
CA GLY A 249 -17.93 10.46 -0.99
C GLY A 249 -18.09 9.78 -2.35
N TYR A 250 -17.59 8.55 -2.50
CA TYR A 250 -17.82 7.75 -3.70
C TYR A 250 -19.22 7.13 -3.74
N ILE A 251 -19.78 6.86 -2.55
CA ILE A 251 -21.15 6.41 -2.33
C ILE A 251 -21.73 7.12 -1.11
N THR A 252 -23.05 7.04 -0.93
CA THR A 252 -23.71 7.52 0.30
C THR A 252 -23.57 6.51 1.44
N PRO A 253 -23.64 6.93 2.72
CA PRO A 253 -23.71 6.01 3.86
C PRO A 253 -24.86 5.01 3.75
N GLU A 254 -25.99 5.41 3.19
CA GLU A 254 -27.16 4.56 2.97
C GLU A 254 -26.89 3.46 1.95
N GLN A 255 -26.24 3.81 0.82
CA GLN A 255 -25.76 2.83 -0.16
C GLN A 255 -24.74 1.88 0.49
N ALA A 256 -23.78 2.40 1.24
CA ALA A 256 -22.78 1.59 1.91
C ALA A 256 -23.40 0.56 2.87
N ALA A 257 -24.50 0.91 3.56
CA ALA A 257 -25.22 -0.01 4.43
C ALA A 257 -26.05 -1.04 3.65
N ALA A 258 -26.66 -0.63 2.52
CA ALA A 258 -27.51 -1.50 1.70
C ALA A 258 -26.72 -2.56 0.91
N GLU A 259 -25.48 -2.24 0.52
CA GLU A 259 -24.61 -3.09 -0.31
C GLU A 259 -23.81 -4.13 0.49
N VAL A 260 -23.96 -4.15 1.81
CA VAL A 260 -23.34 -5.16 2.68
C VAL A 260 -23.99 -6.51 2.39
N TYR A 261 -23.19 -7.53 2.08
CA TYR A 261 -23.71 -8.89 1.97
C TYR A 261 -24.33 -9.32 3.30
N GLN A 262 -25.60 -9.69 3.22
CA GLN A 262 -26.31 -10.41 4.26
C GLN A 262 -26.19 -11.88 3.88
N GLY A 263 -25.71 -12.74 4.78
CA GLY A 263 -25.23 -14.10 4.49
C GLY A 263 -26.25 -15.13 3.98
N GLU A 264 -27.25 -14.71 3.22
CA GLU A 264 -28.33 -15.51 2.65
C GLU A 264 -28.47 -15.40 1.12
N ASN A 265 -27.55 -14.70 0.42
CA ASN A 265 -27.51 -14.66 -1.05
C ASN A 265 -26.20 -15.22 -1.60
#